data_AF-A0A9X0B3Q1-F1
#
_entry.id   AF-A0A9X0B3Q1-F1
#
_cell.length_a   1.000
_cell.length_b   1.000
_cell.length_c   1.000
_cell.angle_alpha   90.00
_cell.angle_beta   90.00
_cell.angle_gamma   90.00
#
_symmetry.space_group_name_H-M   'P 1'
#
loop_
_entity.id
_entity.type
_entity.pdbx_description
1 polymer ?
#
loop_
_entity_poly.entity_id
_entity_poly.type
_entity_poly.pdbx_seq_one_letter_code
_entity_poly.pdbx_strand_id
1 'polypeptide(L)'
;MTFLSSQIPALDHNKNGHQKPYDVLEQPLGTTHHLRIVTVGAGISGLNMIRALRKGMTNYDHVVYEKNPEVGGTWYENRYPGCQCDHPSHNYQFTWNPNPRWSQFSANGPEIQEYILRCCEEEDMRSELKTFHQVIGAWWDASKSQWSLKVKNLATGVMIEDYCDFLLNATGILNNWKWPDIPGLKDFNGDLIHSAAWQENFNYQGKRVAVVGNGSSGVQIVPAIQPAPPQTERMLKGASAEVMQSAQMDGDKFTPEQMERFEKDRDYYRSFIKATEEQVNARFRTVRIPHTLP
;
A
#
# COMPACT_ATOMS: atom_id res chain seq x y z
N MET A 1 4.85 -62.05 -7.78
CA MET A 1 4.48 -62.32 -9.19
C MET A 1 3.64 -61.13 -9.64
N THR A 2 4.03 -60.20 -10.49
CA THR A 2 5.13 -60.06 -11.47
C THR A 2 5.37 -58.55 -11.58
N PHE A 3 6.60 -58.07 -11.41
CA PHE A 3 6.95 -56.67 -11.64
C PHE A 3 7.59 -56.55 -13.03
N LEU A 4 6.95 -55.83 -13.94
CA LEU A 4 7.50 -55.49 -15.25
C LEU A 4 8.44 -54.29 -15.07
N SER A 5 9.74 -54.56 -15.12
CA SER A 5 10.79 -53.56 -15.29
C SER A 5 10.95 -53.28 -16.79
N SER A 6 10.51 -52.11 -17.27
CA SER A 6 10.99 -51.55 -18.52
C SER A 6 12.09 -50.52 -18.20
N GLN A 7 13.34 -50.89 -18.48
CA GLN A 7 14.42 -49.91 -18.57
C GLN A 7 14.12 -49.00 -19.77
N ILE A 8 13.78 -47.75 -19.50
CA ILE A 8 13.76 -46.70 -20.52
C ILE A 8 15.23 -46.44 -20.89
N PRO A 9 15.63 -46.51 -22.18
CA PRO A 9 17.01 -46.27 -22.56
C PRO A 9 17.39 -44.83 -22.23
N ALA A 10 18.54 -44.64 -21.57
CA ALA A 10 19.10 -43.33 -21.32
C ALA A 10 19.39 -42.62 -22.65
N LEU A 11 18.83 -41.44 -22.84
CA LEU A 11 19.17 -40.54 -23.94
C LEU A 11 20.57 -39.97 -23.66
N ASP A 12 21.57 -40.46 -24.39
CA ASP A 12 22.92 -39.91 -24.37
C ASP A 12 22.95 -38.59 -25.18
N HIS A 13 22.88 -37.48 -24.46
CA HIS A 13 23.03 -36.14 -25.02
C HIS A 13 24.29 -35.46 -24.47
N ASN A 14 25.45 -36.06 -24.72
CA ASN A 14 26.72 -35.44 -24.38
C ASN A 14 27.38 -34.72 -25.57
N LYS A 15 26.96 -33.47 -25.80
CA LYS A 15 27.73 -32.48 -26.57
C LYS A 15 27.52 -31.10 -25.93
N ASN A 16 28.23 -30.85 -24.82
CA ASN A 16 28.70 -29.56 -24.30
C ASN A 16 28.88 -29.69 -22.78
N GLY A 17 30.13 -29.56 -22.31
CA GLY A 17 30.66 -29.96 -20.99
C GLY A 17 30.09 -29.28 -19.72
N HIS A 18 28.79 -29.03 -19.64
CA HIS A 18 28.09 -28.59 -18.45
C HIS A 18 26.78 -29.37 -18.26
N GLN A 19 26.86 -30.60 -17.75
CA GLN A 19 25.68 -31.29 -17.21
C GLN A 19 26.07 -31.99 -15.92
N LYS A 20 25.67 -31.40 -14.79
CA LYS A 20 25.38 -32.24 -13.62
C LYS A 20 24.32 -33.27 -14.08
N PRO A 21 24.41 -34.54 -13.68
CA PRO A 21 23.35 -35.50 -13.95
C PRO A 21 22.01 -34.90 -13.52
N TYR A 22 20.97 -35.05 -14.34
CA TYR A 22 19.63 -34.66 -13.92
C TYR A 22 19.20 -35.60 -12.79
N ASP A 23 19.23 -35.10 -11.56
CA ASP A 23 18.79 -35.85 -10.40
C ASP A 23 17.27 -35.87 -10.36
N VAL A 24 16.69 -37.04 -10.64
CA VAL A 24 15.25 -37.26 -10.45
C VAL A 24 14.99 -37.21 -8.94
N LEU A 25 14.25 -36.19 -8.51
CA LEU A 25 13.83 -36.09 -7.12
C LEU A 25 12.75 -37.15 -6.87
N GLU A 26 13.05 -38.13 -6.00
CA GLU A 26 12.11 -39.16 -5.53
C GLU A 26 11.07 -38.56 -4.55
N GLN A 27 10.30 -37.59 -5.05
CA GLN A 27 9.23 -36.92 -4.32
C GLN A 27 7.98 -36.80 -5.20
N PRO A 28 6.77 -36.75 -4.62
CA PRO A 28 5.54 -36.54 -5.38
C PRO A 28 5.59 -35.28 -6.24
N LEU A 29 5.03 -35.36 -7.45
CA LEU A 29 4.86 -34.19 -8.31
C LEU A 29 4.03 -33.13 -7.59
N GLY A 30 4.52 -31.90 -7.54
CA GLY A 30 3.86 -30.79 -6.81
C GLY A 30 4.26 -30.67 -5.34
N THR A 31 5.25 -31.44 -4.86
CA THR A 31 5.86 -31.21 -3.54
C THR A 31 6.41 -29.78 -3.49
N THR A 32 5.90 -28.97 -2.55
CA THR A 32 6.30 -27.58 -2.41
C THR A 32 7.60 -27.48 -1.62
N HIS A 33 8.53 -26.69 -2.13
CA HIS A 33 9.74 -26.32 -1.38
C HIS A 33 9.38 -25.26 -0.34
N HIS A 34 10.08 -25.26 0.79
CA HIS A 34 9.98 -24.18 1.75
C HIS A 34 10.54 -22.90 1.12
N LEU A 35 9.78 -21.81 1.14
CA LEU A 35 10.14 -20.55 0.51
C LEU A 35 10.38 -19.45 1.53
N ARG A 36 11.43 -18.66 1.34
CA ARG A 36 11.66 -17.41 2.06
C ARG A 36 11.23 -16.23 1.19
N ILE A 37 10.31 -15.43 1.70
CA ILE A 37 9.74 -14.28 1.01
C ILE A 37 10.06 -13.02 1.81
N VAL A 38 10.55 -11.98 1.13
CA VAL A 38 10.76 -10.66 1.73
C VAL A 38 9.89 -9.64 1.00
N THR A 39 9.06 -8.91 1.73
CA THR A 39 8.38 -7.71 1.23
C THR A 39 9.09 -6.46 1.73
N VAL A 40 9.26 -5.47 0.86
CA VAL A 40 9.84 -4.17 1.23
C VAL A 40 8.73 -3.11 1.24
N GLY A 41 8.43 -2.55 2.40
CA GLY A 41 7.40 -1.55 2.64
C GLY A 41 6.14 -2.11 3.31
N ALA A 42 5.71 -1.49 4.40
CA ALA A 42 4.51 -1.81 5.16
C ALA A 42 3.42 -0.73 5.00
N GLY A 43 3.27 -0.22 3.78
CA GLY A 43 2.06 0.49 3.37
C GLY A 43 0.91 -0.48 3.04
N ILE A 44 -0.18 0.05 2.48
CA ILE A 44 -1.38 -0.73 2.11
C ILE A 44 -1.02 -1.99 1.29
N SER A 45 -0.14 -1.87 0.29
CA SER A 45 0.28 -3.00 -0.54
C SER A 45 1.01 -4.09 0.24
N GLY A 46 1.90 -3.72 1.16
CA GLY A 46 2.67 -4.67 1.97
C GLY A 46 1.79 -5.45 2.94
N LEU A 47 0.87 -4.76 3.62
CA LEU A 47 -0.09 -5.39 4.52
C LEU A 47 -1.07 -6.30 3.76
N ASN A 48 -1.54 -5.88 2.58
CA ASN A 48 -2.36 -6.75 1.73
C ASN A 48 -1.60 -8.01 1.29
N MET A 49 -0.28 -7.90 1.07
CA MET A 49 0.54 -9.03 0.66
C MET A 49 0.68 -10.08 1.76
N ILE A 50 0.84 -9.66 3.02
CA ILE A 50 0.80 -10.57 4.17
C ILE A 50 -0.45 -11.46 4.09
N ARG A 51 -1.62 -10.82 3.96
CA ARG A 51 -2.90 -11.53 3.90
C ARG A 51 -3.04 -12.39 2.66
N ALA A 52 -2.54 -11.94 1.52
CA ALA A 52 -2.57 -12.72 0.28
C ALA A 52 -1.74 -14.01 0.40
N LEU A 53 -0.53 -13.93 0.98
CA LEU A 53 0.34 -15.07 1.20
C LEU A 53 -0.27 -16.06 2.19
N ARG A 54 -0.80 -15.58 3.32
CA ARG A 54 -1.49 -16.42 4.33
C ARG A 54 -2.67 -17.22 3.75
N LYS A 55 -3.34 -16.69 2.73
CA LYS A 55 -4.47 -17.35 2.06
C LYS A 55 -4.08 -18.26 0.91
N GLY A 56 -3.01 -17.92 0.19
CA GLY A 56 -2.65 -18.55 -1.07
C GLY A 56 -1.51 -19.55 -0.97
N MET A 57 -0.74 -19.55 0.12
CA MET A 57 0.49 -20.32 0.23
C MET A 57 0.58 -21.07 1.56
N THR A 58 1.34 -22.16 1.53
CA THR A 58 1.72 -22.94 2.70
C THR A 58 3.23 -23.18 2.65
N ASN A 59 3.85 -23.49 3.79
CA ASN A 59 5.27 -23.80 3.89
C ASN A 59 6.19 -22.66 3.39
N TYR A 60 6.09 -21.49 4.02
CA TYR A 60 6.93 -20.34 3.71
C TYR A 60 7.28 -19.55 4.99
N ASP A 61 8.40 -18.84 4.95
CA ASP A 61 8.76 -17.77 5.86
C ASP A 61 8.54 -16.42 5.17
N HIS A 62 7.87 -15.48 5.84
CA HIS A 62 7.65 -14.13 5.32
C HIS A 62 8.09 -13.08 6.32
N VAL A 63 8.81 -12.08 5.82
CA VAL A 63 9.14 -10.86 6.57
C VAL A 63 8.85 -9.63 5.74
N VAL A 64 8.31 -8.60 6.40
CA VAL A 64 8.10 -7.27 5.81
C VAL A 64 9.02 -6.27 6.48
N TYR A 65 9.92 -5.68 5.71
CA TYR A 65 10.81 -4.61 6.19
C TYR A 65 10.21 -3.23 5.93
N GLU A 66 10.09 -2.43 6.97
CA GLU A 66 9.60 -1.05 6.91
C GLU A 66 10.60 -0.10 7.57
N LYS A 67 10.99 0.97 6.85
CA LYS A 67 11.94 1.96 7.39
C LYS A 67 11.30 2.79 8.50
N ASN A 68 10.00 3.04 8.40
CA ASN A 68 9.28 3.85 9.36
C ASN A 68 9.14 3.11 10.70
N PRO A 69 9.02 3.86 11.81
CA PRO A 69 8.67 3.31 13.12
C PRO A 69 7.37 2.52 13.17
N GLU A 70 6.47 2.80 12.22
CA GLU A 70 5.11 2.27 12.20
C GLU A 70 4.65 2.04 10.74
N VAL A 71 3.66 1.14 10.56
CA VAL A 71 3.00 0.86 9.28
C VAL A 71 2.18 2.05 8.78
N GLY A 72 1.79 2.02 7.52
CA GLY A 72 0.94 3.06 6.91
C GLY A 72 1.51 3.63 5.61
N GLY A 73 2.83 3.56 5.44
CA GLY A 73 3.53 4.06 4.25
C GLY A 73 3.21 5.54 4.02
N THR A 74 2.55 5.86 2.91
CA THR A 74 2.13 7.22 2.55
C THR A 74 1.42 7.95 3.69
N TRP A 75 0.54 7.27 4.42
CA TRP A 75 -0.28 7.88 5.48
C TRP A 75 0.48 8.06 6.80
N TYR A 76 1.58 7.33 6.97
CA TYR A 76 2.52 7.57 8.05
C TYR A 76 3.42 8.78 7.77
N GLU A 77 3.91 8.91 6.52
CA GLU A 77 4.87 9.94 6.12
C GLU A 77 4.23 11.32 5.88
N ASN A 78 3.05 11.38 5.26
CA ASN A 78 2.42 12.64 4.86
C ASN A 78 1.56 13.20 5.99
N ARG A 79 2.10 14.18 6.72
CA ARG A 79 1.47 14.81 7.89
C ARG A 79 1.17 16.30 7.72
N TYR A 80 1.23 16.80 6.50
CA TYR A 80 0.98 18.22 6.24
C TYR A 80 -0.51 18.59 6.49
N PRO A 81 -0.80 19.85 6.87
CA PRO A 81 -2.16 20.32 7.09
C PRO A 81 -3.04 20.12 5.86
N GLY A 82 -4.23 19.56 6.06
CA GLY A 82 -5.16 19.29 4.97
C GLY A 82 -4.82 18.08 4.12
N CYS A 83 -3.90 17.21 4.53
CA CYS A 83 -3.64 15.94 3.85
C CYS A 83 -4.89 15.03 3.89
N GLN A 84 -5.41 14.66 2.73
CA GLN A 84 -6.63 13.86 2.56
C GLN A 84 -6.53 12.98 1.31
N CYS A 85 -7.32 11.91 1.28
CA CYS A 85 -7.45 11.08 0.08
C CYS A 85 -8.23 11.81 -1.03
N ASP A 86 -7.72 11.75 -2.24
CA ASP A 86 -8.39 12.26 -3.44
C ASP A 86 -9.46 11.30 -3.98
N HIS A 87 -9.44 10.05 -3.53
CA HIS A 87 -10.47 9.06 -3.77
C HIS A 87 -11.46 9.01 -2.60
N PRO A 88 -12.72 8.65 -2.87
CA PRO A 88 -13.66 8.35 -1.80
C PRO A 88 -13.12 7.24 -0.88
N SER A 89 -13.07 7.48 0.43
CA SER A 89 -12.51 6.55 1.43
C SER A 89 -13.18 5.19 1.44
N HIS A 90 -14.47 5.17 1.10
CA HIS A 90 -15.27 3.98 0.88
C HIS A 90 -14.77 3.08 -0.28
N ASN A 91 -13.98 3.63 -1.20
CA ASN A 91 -13.26 2.89 -2.24
C ASN A 91 -11.74 2.84 -1.99
N TYR A 92 -11.22 3.66 -1.07
CA TYR A 92 -9.84 3.67 -0.63
C TYR A 92 -9.67 2.88 0.68
N GLN A 93 -10.01 1.60 0.63
CA GLN A 93 -9.94 0.69 1.77
C GLN A 93 -9.64 -0.74 1.28
N PHE A 94 -9.24 -1.63 2.18
CA PHE A 94 -9.10 -3.03 1.85
C PHE A 94 -10.48 -3.63 1.52
N THR A 95 -10.59 -4.30 0.37
CA THR A 95 -11.83 -4.98 -0.05
C THR A 95 -12.31 -6.04 0.93
N TRP A 96 -11.40 -6.52 1.78
CA TRP A 96 -11.66 -7.53 2.79
C TRP A 96 -11.89 -6.99 4.20
N ASN A 97 -11.66 -5.70 4.46
CA ASN A 97 -11.97 -5.06 5.74
C ASN A 97 -12.59 -3.68 5.51
N PRO A 98 -13.84 -3.62 5.03
CA PRO A 98 -14.48 -2.33 4.76
C PRO A 98 -14.86 -1.62 6.07
N ASN A 99 -14.67 -0.30 6.12
CA ASN A 99 -14.89 0.55 7.29
C ASN A 99 -16.15 1.41 7.11
N PRO A 100 -17.31 1.07 7.71
CA PRO A 100 -18.54 1.85 7.59
C PRO A 100 -18.51 3.19 8.34
N ARG A 101 -17.46 3.43 9.13
CA ARG A 101 -17.31 4.57 10.05
C ARG A 101 -16.45 5.69 9.48
N TRP A 102 -16.18 5.72 8.17
CA TRP A 102 -15.50 6.86 7.55
C TRP A 102 -16.28 8.15 7.82
N SER A 103 -15.61 9.14 8.41
CA SER A 103 -16.24 10.37 8.91
C SER A 103 -16.75 11.28 7.79
N GLN A 104 -16.11 11.21 6.62
CA GLN A 104 -16.42 12.00 5.44
C GLN A 104 -16.09 11.19 4.19
N PHE A 105 -16.56 11.66 3.02
CA PHE A 105 -16.29 10.96 1.76
C PHE A 105 -14.80 10.87 1.43
N SER A 106 -14.03 11.92 1.72
CA SER A 106 -12.57 11.98 1.51
C SER A 106 -11.89 12.12 2.86
N ALA A 107 -11.72 11.01 3.58
CA ALA A 107 -11.13 10.99 4.92
C ALA A 107 -9.75 11.66 4.96
N ASN A 108 -9.48 12.30 6.10
CA ASN A 108 -8.20 12.94 6.35
C ASN A 108 -7.12 11.89 6.63
N GLY A 109 -5.86 12.27 6.42
CA GLY A 109 -4.71 11.38 6.59
C GLY A 109 -4.66 10.64 7.93
N PRO A 110 -4.91 11.29 9.09
CA PRO A 110 -4.91 10.61 10.39
C PRO A 110 -5.96 9.49 10.50
N GLU A 111 -7.16 9.69 9.94
CA GLU A 111 -8.24 8.70 9.98
C GLU A 111 -7.88 7.47 9.13
N ILE A 112 -7.25 7.68 7.97
CA ILE A 112 -6.77 6.59 7.11
C ILE A 112 -5.61 5.84 7.79
N GLN A 113 -4.71 6.57 8.45
CA GLN A 113 -3.64 5.96 9.23
C GLN A 113 -4.21 5.08 10.35
N GLU A 114 -5.20 5.57 11.10
CA GLU A 114 -5.87 4.78 12.15
C GLU A 114 -6.53 3.52 11.59
N TYR A 115 -7.22 3.64 10.45
CA TYR A 115 -7.79 2.48 9.75
C TYR A 115 -6.72 1.42 9.40
N ILE A 116 -5.56 1.85 8.88
CA ILE A 116 -4.47 0.93 8.53
C ILE A 116 -3.89 0.25 9.76
N LEU A 117 -3.69 1.00 10.86
CA LEU A 117 -3.25 0.45 12.13
C LEU A 117 -4.23 -0.60 12.64
N ARG A 118 -5.52 -0.28 12.66
CA ARG A 118 -6.57 -1.21 13.06
C ARG A 118 -6.54 -2.50 12.24
N CYS A 119 -6.42 -2.40 10.91
CA CYS A 119 -6.32 -3.58 10.04
C CYS A 119 -5.09 -4.44 10.35
N CYS A 120 -3.97 -3.81 10.68
CA CYS A 120 -2.74 -4.51 11.05
C CYS A 120 -2.89 -5.28 12.37
N GLU A 121 -3.57 -4.69 13.36
CA GLU A 121 -3.82 -5.34 14.66
C GLU A 121 -4.89 -6.45 14.57
N GLU A 122 -6.02 -6.19 13.89
CA GLU A 122 -7.13 -7.15 13.76
C GLU A 122 -6.73 -8.45 13.08
N GLU A 123 -5.76 -8.39 12.14
CA GLU A 123 -5.23 -9.55 11.43
C GLU A 123 -3.91 -10.06 12.03
N ASP A 124 -3.47 -9.56 13.20
CA ASP A 124 -2.24 -9.97 13.88
C ASP A 124 -1.01 -10.01 12.93
N MET A 125 -0.79 -8.93 12.18
CA MET A 125 0.27 -8.84 11.18
C MET A 125 1.63 -8.45 11.78
N ARG A 126 1.67 -8.06 13.06
CA ARG A 126 2.87 -7.54 13.73
C ARG A 126 4.03 -8.53 13.77
N SER A 127 3.73 -9.82 13.83
CA SER A 127 4.72 -10.90 13.88
C SER A 127 5.58 -11.00 12.61
N GLU A 128 5.06 -10.61 11.44
CA GLU A 128 5.79 -10.61 10.16
C GLU A 128 6.50 -9.27 9.89
N LEU A 129 6.22 -8.23 10.68
CA LEU A 129 6.71 -6.87 10.46
C LEU A 129 8.02 -6.60 11.19
N LYS A 130 8.95 -5.94 10.49
CA LYS A 130 10.18 -5.38 11.05
C LYS A 130 10.21 -3.88 10.73
N THR A 131 9.66 -3.07 11.63
CA THR A 131 9.76 -1.59 11.57
C THR A 131 11.16 -1.13 11.94
N PHE A 132 11.52 0.12 11.63
CA PHE A 132 12.90 0.63 11.71
C PHE A 132 13.93 -0.16 10.89
N HIS A 133 13.52 -0.93 9.87
CA HIS A 133 14.42 -1.69 9.02
C HIS A 133 14.33 -1.19 7.58
N GLN A 134 15.37 -0.50 7.12
CA GLN A 134 15.46 0.00 5.76
C GLN A 134 16.24 -0.99 4.89
N VAL A 135 15.60 -1.53 3.85
CA VAL A 135 16.33 -2.26 2.80
C VAL A 135 17.14 -1.26 1.98
N ILE A 136 18.46 -1.41 2.02
CA ILE A 136 19.43 -0.52 1.33
C ILE A 136 19.67 -1.00 -0.09
N GLY A 137 19.58 -2.31 -0.33
CA GLY A 137 19.72 -2.89 -1.65
C GLY A 137 19.41 -4.37 -1.66
N ALA A 138 19.15 -4.88 -2.87
CA ALA A 138 18.94 -6.29 -3.14
C ALA A 138 19.62 -6.66 -4.46
N TRP A 139 20.25 -7.84 -4.50
CA TRP A 139 21.00 -8.33 -5.65
C TRP A 139 20.67 -9.79 -5.90
N TRP A 140 20.47 -10.16 -7.16
CA TRP A 140 20.26 -11.54 -7.55
C TRP A 140 21.59 -12.31 -7.54
N ASP A 141 21.66 -13.38 -6.76
CA ASP A 141 22.75 -14.36 -6.77
C ASP A 141 22.35 -15.57 -7.62
N ALA A 142 22.82 -15.58 -8.87
CA ALA A 142 22.52 -16.65 -9.82
C ALA A 142 23.10 -18.02 -9.43
N SER A 143 24.12 -18.06 -8.57
CA SER A 143 24.71 -19.34 -8.13
C SER A 143 23.83 -20.07 -7.12
N LYS A 144 23.04 -19.31 -6.36
CA LYS A 144 22.09 -19.81 -5.35
C LYS A 144 20.65 -19.75 -5.82
N SER A 145 20.37 -19.05 -6.92
CA SER A 145 19.03 -18.71 -7.39
C SER A 145 18.22 -17.97 -6.32
N GLN A 146 18.84 -17.02 -5.64
CA GLN A 146 18.27 -16.27 -4.51
C GLN A 146 18.61 -14.80 -4.57
N TRP A 147 17.78 -13.96 -3.96
CA TRP A 147 18.11 -12.57 -3.69
C TRP A 147 18.94 -12.47 -2.41
N SER A 148 20.04 -11.72 -2.45
CA SER A 148 20.77 -11.25 -1.28
C SER A 148 20.36 -9.81 -0.98
N LEU A 149 20.10 -9.49 0.28
CA LEU A 149 19.61 -8.19 0.73
C LEU A 149 20.55 -7.59 1.78
N LYS A 150 20.72 -6.28 1.73
CA LYS A 150 21.29 -5.49 2.82
C LYS A 150 20.20 -4.69 3.49
N VAL A 151 20.01 -4.92 4.78
CA VAL A 151 19.00 -4.25 5.61
C VAL A 151 19.71 -3.47 6.70
N LYS A 152 19.36 -2.20 6.86
CA LYS A 152 19.88 -1.35 7.95
C LYS A 152 18.81 -1.22 9.03
N ASN A 153 19.12 -1.64 10.24
CA ASN A 153 18.32 -1.29 11.40
C ASN A 153 18.57 0.20 11.74
N LEU A 154 17.57 1.04 11.58
CA LEU A 154 17.64 2.48 11.78
C LEU A 154 17.66 2.88 13.26
N ALA A 155 17.17 2.02 14.16
CA ALA A 155 17.22 2.28 15.60
C ALA A 155 18.63 2.04 16.17
N THR A 156 19.35 1.01 15.69
CA THR A 156 20.68 0.64 16.21
C THR A 156 21.83 1.01 15.28
N GLY A 157 21.55 1.29 14.01
CA GLY A 157 22.55 1.51 12.96
C GLY A 157 23.19 0.24 12.39
N VAL A 158 22.84 -0.95 12.90
CA VAL A 158 23.42 -2.23 12.51
C VAL A 158 23.02 -2.60 11.07
N MET A 159 23.99 -3.07 10.29
CA MET A 159 23.77 -3.67 8.98
C MET A 159 23.53 -5.18 9.14
N ILE A 160 22.48 -5.66 8.49
CA ILE A 160 22.02 -7.05 8.49
C ILE A 160 22.07 -7.53 7.04
N GLU A 161 22.73 -8.66 6.82
CA GLU A 161 22.65 -9.40 5.57
C GLU A 161 21.47 -10.37 5.68
N ASP A 162 20.58 -10.37 4.70
CA ASP A 162 19.44 -11.28 4.62
C ASP A 162 19.36 -11.86 3.20
N TYR A 163 18.52 -12.87 3.00
CA TYR A 163 18.27 -13.46 1.69
C TYR A 163 16.79 -13.81 1.53
N CYS A 164 16.34 -14.01 0.29
CA CYS A 164 15.02 -14.55 0.00
C CYS A 164 14.97 -15.21 -1.38
N ASP A 165 14.04 -16.14 -1.56
CA ASP A 165 13.72 -16.71 -2.87
C ASP A 165 12.87 -15.72 -3.68
N PHE A 166 11.93 -15.02 -3.01
CA PHE A 166 11.07 -14.02 -3.63
C PHE A 166 11.17 -12.67 -2.93
N LEU A 167 11.45 -11.63 -3.74
CA LEU A 167 11.47 -10.24 -3.30
C LEU A 167 10.23 -9.50 -3.83
N LEU A 168 9.40 -8.99 -2.92
CA LEU A 168 8.18 -8.25 -3.23
C LEU A 168 8.40 -6.76 -2.95
N ASN A 169 8.46 -5.95 -3.99
CA ASN A 169 8.63 -4.51 -3.85
C ASN A 169 7.28 -3.81 -3.62
N ALA A 170 7.03 -3.39 -2.38
CA ALA A 170 5.85 -2.64 -1.95
C ALA A 170 6.23 -1.26 -1.38
N THR A 171 7.35 -0.67 -1.83
CA THR A 171 7.85 0.60 -1.27
C THR A 171 6.90 1.77 -1.55
N GLY A 172 6.09 1.67 -2.60
CA GLY A 172 5.30 2.79 -3.11
C GLY A 172 6.14 3.68 -4.04
N ILE A 173 5.46 4.60 -4.72
CA ILE A 173 6.02 5.42 -5.81
C ILE A 173 6.24 6.89 -5.44
N LEU A 174 5.72 7.35 -4.29
CA LEU A 174 5.72 8.76 -3.86
C LEU A 174 6.36 8.95 -2.47
N ASN A 175 7.44 8.23 -2.17
CA ASN A 175 8.13 8.28 -0.86
C ASN A 175 9.55 8.87 -0.91
N ASN A 176 10.13 9.01 -2.11
CA ASN A 176 11.53 9.43 -2.31
C ASN A 176 11.56 10.90 -2.75
N TRP A 177 11.22 11.79 -1.81
CA TRP A 177 11.16 13.21 -2.07
C TRP A 177 12.56 13.83 -2.15
N LYS A 178 12.65 14.99 -2.82
CA LYS A 178 13.88 15.78 -2.94
C LYS A 178 13.54 17.26 -2.91
N TRP A 179 14.48 18.07 -2.43
CA TRP A 179 14.38 19.51 -2.59
C TRP A 179 14.38 19.91 -4.07
N PRO A 180 13.63 20.95 -4.47
CA PRO A 180 13.74 21.50 -5.80
C PRO A 180 15.12 22.13 -5.99
N ASP A 181 15.62 22.09 -7.22
CA ASP A 181 16.90 22.68 -7.58
C ASP A 181 16.74 24.19 -7.78
N ILE A 182 16.77 24.94 -6.67
CA ILE A 182 16.63 26.40 -6.65
C ILE A 182 17.95 26.99 -6.13
N PRO A 183 18.65 27.83 -6.92
CA PRO A 183 19.85 28.52 -6.47
C PRO A 183 19.61 29.31 -5.18
N GLY A 184 20.47 29.12 -4.19
CA GLY A 184 20.38 29.80 -2.89
C GLY A 184 19.31 29.26 -1.94
N LEU A 185 18.61 28.16 -2.27
CA LEU A 185 17.56 27.60 -1.41
C LEU A 185 18.07 27.31 0.01
N LYS A 186 19.26 26.72 0.12
CA LYS A 186 19.87 26.36 1.41
C LYS A 186 20.42 27.55 2.19
N ASP A 187 20.54 28.72 1.54
CA ASP A 187 20.98 29.97 2.17
C ASP A 187 19.79 30.74 2.77
N PHE A 188 18.56 30.23 2.61
CA PHE A 188 17.37 30.82 3.20
C PHE A 188 17.41 30.73 4.73
N ASN A 189 17.37 31.88 5.40
CA ASN A 189 17.45 31.98 6.86
C ASN A 189 16.15 31.63 7.61
N GLY A 190 15.10 31.20 6.89
CA GLY A 190 13.83 30.77 7.49
C GLY A 190 13.68 29.25 7.49
N ASP A 191 12.54 28.77 7.99
CA ASP A 191 12.24 27.34 8.01
C ASP A 191 11.98 26.81 6.59
N LEU A 192 12.72 25.77 6.19
CA LEU A 192 12.47 25.01 4.96
C LEU A 192 11.76 23.71 5.30
N ILE A 193 10.55 23.53 4.77
CA ILE A 193 9.73 22.34 5.03
C ILE A 193 9.24 21.74 3.73
N HIS A 194 9.40 20.42 3.61
CA HIS A 194 8.88 19.64 2.51
C HIS A 194 7.58 18.94 2.94
N SER A 195 6.53 18.94 2.10
CA SER A 195 5.23 18.34 2.44
C SER A 195 5.34 16.85 2.83
N ALA A 196 6.15 16.08 2.09
CA ALA A 196 6.42 14.67 2.36
C ALA A 196 7.30 14.39 3.61
N ALA A 197 7.78 15.42 4.31
CA ALA A 197 8.55 15.30 5.54
C ALA A 197 8.11 16.38 6.56
N TRP A 198 6.80 16.60 6.64
CA TRP A 198 6.22 17.61 7.51
C TRP A 198 6.41 17.25 8.98
N GLN A 199 6.98 18.17 9.75
CA GLN A 199 7.17 17.97 11.19
C GLN A 199 5.83 18.14 11.92
N GLU A 200 5.48 17.16 12.76
CA GLU A 200 4.18 17.10 13.46
C GLU A 200 3.85 18.36 14.25
N ASN A 201 4.85 19.00 14.85
CA ASN A 201 4.68 20.17 15.70
C ASN A 201 5.11 21.48 15.03
N PHE A 202 5.19 21.53 13.69
CA PHE A 202 5.57 22.77 13.02
C PHE A 202 4.47 23.82 13.14
N ASN A 203 4.77 24.89 13.89
CA ASN A 203 3.87 26.02 14.06
C ASN A 203 4.09 27.08 12.98
N TYR A 204 3.15 27.20 12.05
CA TYR A 204 3.15 28.22 11.00
C TYR A 204 2.36 29.49 11.36
N GLN A 205 1.74 29.56 12.55
CA GLN A 205 0.94 30.71 12.96
C GLN A 205 1.79 31.98 13.08
N GLY A 206 1.30 33.09 12.51
CA GLY A 206 2.00 34.37 12.49
C GLY A 206 3.23 34.43 11.57
N LYS A 207 3.57 33.36 10.85
CA LYS A 207 4.67 33.35 9.87
C LYS A 207 4.18 33.83 8.50
N ARG A 208 5.08 34.44 7.73
CA ARG A 208 4.89 34.65 6.29
C ARG A 208 5.32 33.38 5.57
N VAL A 209 4.37 32.69 4.97
CA VAL A 209 4.59 31.38 4.33
C VAL A 209 4.54 31.51 2.81
N ALA A 210 5.51 30.91 2.13
CA ALA A 210 5.48 30.71 0.68
C ALA A 210 5.40 29.21 0.40
N VAL A 211 4.46 28.80 -0.46
CA VAL A 211 4.30 27.41 -0.89
C VAL A 211 4.82 27.28 -2.31
N VAL A 212 5.80 26.40 -2.51
CA VAL A 212 6.37 26.10 -3.83
C VAL A 212 5.81 24.77 -4.32
N GLY A 213 4.98 24.85 -5.37
CA GLY A 213 4.33 23.69 -5.99
C GLY A 213 2.80 23.78 -5.94
N ASN A 214 2.16 23.50 -7.07
CA ASN A 214 0.70 23.55 -7.27
C ASN A 214 0.10 22.16 -7.57
N GLY A 215 0.81 21.09 -7.21
CA GLY A 215 0.26 19.73 -7.24
C GLY A 215 -0.73 19.49 -6.11
N SER A 216 -1.21 18.25 -5.98
CA SER A 216 -2.23 17.86 -4.98
C SER A 216 -1.90 18.34 -3.56
N SER A 217 -0.66 18.13 -3.09
CA SER A 217 -0.24 18.61 -1.77
C SER A 217 -0.31 20.14 -1.64
N GLY A 218 0.07 20.90 -2.65
CA GLY A 218 -0.01 22.37 -2.62
C GLY A 218 -1.46 22.85 -2.56
N VAL A 219 -2.33 22.23 -3.37
CA VAL A 219 -3.77 22.50 -3.41
C VAL A 219 -4.45 22.15 -2.08
N GLN A 220 -3.93 21.18 -1.33
CA GLN A 220 -4.43 20.82 0.00
C GLN A 220 -3.85 21.71 1.12
N ILE A 221 -2.56 22.03 1.09
CA ILE A 221 -1.87 22.82 2.12
C ILE A 221 -2.37 24.25 2.17
N VAL A 222 -2.43 24.93 1.02
CA VAL A 222 -2.77 26.37 0.95
C VAL A 222 -4.12 26.67 1.62
N PRO A 223 -5.24 26.01 1.27
CA PRO A 223 -6.53 26.28 1.92
C PRO A 223 -6.57 25.82 3.39
N ALA A 224 -5.72 24.88 3.80
CA ALA A 224 -5.65 24.42 5.19
C ALA A 224 -4.88 25.41 6.10
N ILE A 225 -3.87 26.11 5.56
CA ILE A 225 -3.10 27.11 6.33
C ILE A 225 -3.62 28.53 6.17
N GLN A 226 -4.41 28.81 5.12
CA GLN A 226 -5.09 30.07 4.90
C GLN A 226 -6.54 29.79 4.49
N PRO A 227 -7.55 30.13 5.33
CA PRO A 227 -8.94 29.82 5.04
C PRO A 227 -9.38 30.40 3.70
N ALA A 228 -9.71 29.52 2.76
CA ALA A 228 -10.48 29.83 1.56
C ALA A 228 -11.85 29.13 1.69
N PRO A 229 -12.94 29.73 1.18
CA PRO A 229 -14.23 29.05 1.16
C PRO A 229 -14.10 27.71 0.40
N PRO A 230 -14.64 26.60 0.92
CA PRO A 230 -14.57 25.32 0.25
C PRO A 230 -15.26 25.42 -1.12
N GLN A 231 -14.51 25.15 -2.19
CA GLN A 231 -15.04 25.05 -3.55
C GLN A 231 -14.87 23.62 -4.06
N THR A 232 -15.67 22.70 -3.52
CA THR A 232 -15.79 21.35 -4.07
C THR A 232 -17.24 21.08 -4.45
N GLU A 233 -17.61 21.50 -5.67
CA GLU A 233 -18.85 21.03 -6.28
C GLU A 233 -18.67 19.59 -6.78
N ARG A 234 -19.50 18.68 -6.26
CA ARG A 234 -19.51 17.29 -6.70
C ARG A 234 -20.50 17.14 -7.85
N MET A 235 -19.98 17.07 -9.07
CA MET A 235 -20.81 16.70 -10.21
C MET A 235 -21.09 15.18 -10.17
N LEU A 236 -22.30 14.81 -9.74
CA LEU A 236 -22.83 13.43 -9.73
C LEU A 236 -23.85 13.28 -10.87
N LYS A 237 -23.89 12.13 -11.55
CA LYS A 237 -24.83 11.88 -12.67
C LYS A 237 -25.42 10.47 -12.67
N GLY A 238 -26.70 10.32 -12.99
CA GLY A 238 -27.36 9.02 -13.17
C GLY A 238 -27.74 8.31 -11.85
N ALA A 239 -28.20 7.06 -11.92
CA ALA A 239 -28.76 6.32 -10.78
C ALA A 239 -27.79 6.20 -9.58
N SER A 240 -26.48 6.11 -9.82
CA SER A 240 -25.46 6.07 -8.76
C SER A 240 -25.39 7.40 -7.99
N ALA A 241 -25.82 8.51 -8.59
CA ALA A 241 -25.92 9.81 -7.91
C ALA A 241 -27.01 9.80 -6.84
N GLU A 242 -28.16 9.17 -7.11
CA GLU A 242 -29.29 9.10 -6.17
C GLU A 242 -28.89 8.34 -4.89
N VAL A 243 -28.17 7.22 -5.04
CA VAL A 243 -27.65 6.45 -3.90
C VAL A 243 -26.68 7.28 -3.07
N MET A 244 -25.78 8.01 -3.70
CA MET A 244 -24.83 8.87 -2.99
C MET A 244 -25.49 10.09 -2.33
N GLN A 245 -26.50 10.69 -2.99
CA GLN A 245 -27.28 11.82 -2.46
C GLN A 245 -28.22 11.41 -1.33
N SER A 246 -28.58 10.13 -1.23
CA SER A 246 -29.38 9.60 -0.13
C SER A 246 -28.64 9.53 1.21
N ALA A 247 -27.31 9.68 1.20
CA ALA A 247 -26.51 9.64 2.42
C ALA A 247 -26.69 10.93 3.23
N GLN A 248 -27.00 10.80 4.51
CA GLN A 248 -27.19 11.95 5.39
C GLN A 248 -25.83 12.52 5.80
N MET A 249 -25.68 13.84 5.62
CA MET A 249 -24.45 14.57 5.87
C MET A 249 -24.73 15.91 6.56
N ASP A 250 -23.78 16.34 7.39
CA ASP A 250 -23.68 17.68 7.96
C ASP A 250 -22.39 18.35 7.45
N GLY A 251 -22.55 19.29 6.52
CA GLY A 251 -21.43 19.83 5.73
C GLY A 251 -20.72 18.71 4.95
N ASP A 252 -19.43 18.51 5.22
CA ASP A 252 -18.61 17.49 4.57
C ASP A 252 -18.61 16.14 5.30
N LYS A 253 -19.25 16.04 6.47
CA LYS A 253 -19.22 14.84 7.32
C LYS A 253 -20.50 14.03 7.24
N PHE A 254 -20.40 12.71 7.36
CA PHE A 254 -21.58 11.85 7.55
C PHE A 254 -22.15 12.02 8.96
N THR A 255 -23.48 11.99 9.07
CA THR A 255 -24.12 12.04 10.39
C THR A 255 -23.89 10.72 11.16
N PRO A 256 -23.97 10.73 12.50
CA PRO A 256 -23.92 9.51 13.30
C PRO A 256 -24.94 8.44 12.85
N GLU A 257 -26.15 8.86 12.50
CA GLU A 257 -27.22 7.98 12.02
C GLU A 257 -26.87 7.34 10.68
N GLN A 258 -26.20 8.09 9.79
CA GLN A 258 -25.74 7.57 8.51
C GLN A 258 -24.62 6.53 8.69
N MET A 259 -23.66 6.79 9.58
CA MET A 259 -22.61 5.83 9.91
C MET A 259 -23.18 4.56 10.57
N GLU A 260 -24.17 4.71 11.44
CA GLU A 260 -24.88 3.58 12.04
C GLU A 260 -25.65 2.77 10.98
N ARG A 261 -26.27 3.45 9.99
CA ARG A 261 -26.91 2.79 8.85
C ARG A 261 -25.91 2.01 8.02
N PHE A 262 -24.74 2.57 7.72
CA PHE A 262 -23.68 1.86 6.99
C PHE A 262 -23.21 0.59 7.74
N GLU A 263 -23.19 0.62 9.07
CA GLU A 263 -22.80 -0.51 9.90
C GLU A 263 -23.89 -1.59 9.97
N LYS A 264 -25.16 -1.21 10.14
CA LYS A 264 -26.28 -2.13 10.31
C LYS A 264 -26.82 -2.71 9.01
N ASP A 265 -26.86 -1.90 7.94
CA ASP A 265 -27.39 -2.29 6.62
C ASP A 265 -26.24 -2.52 5.63
N ARG A 266 -25.71 -3.75 5.63
CA ARG A 266 -24.58 -4.14 4.79
C ARG A 266 -24.89 -4.08 3.29
N ASP A 267 -26.14 -4.31 2.90
CA ASP A 267 -26.54 -4.30 1.49
C ASP A 267 -26.64 -2.87 0.97
N TYR A 268 -27.20 -1.96 1.77
CA TYR A 268 -27.15 -0.54 1.48
C TYR A 268 -25.71 -0.04 1.41
N TYR A 269 -24.87 -0.38 2.38
CA TYR A 269 -23.47 0.04 2.40
C TYR A 269 -22.70 -0.46 1.17
N ARG A 270 -22.89 -1.72 0.79
CA ARG A 270 -22.30 -2.27 -0.44
C ARG A 270 -22.79 -1.55 -1.69
N SER A 271 -24.07 -1.21 -1.75
CA SER A 271 -24.67 -0.46 -2.85
C SER A 271 -24.10 0.95 -2.93
N PHE A 272 -23.86 1.59 -1.79
CA PHE A 272 -23.21 2.90 -1.69
C PHE A 272 -21.75 2.87 -2.17
N ILE A 273 -20.96 1.86 -1.78
CA ILE A 273 -19.58 1.68 -2.26
C ILE A 273 -19.56 1.53 -3.79
N LYS A 274 -20.43 0.68 -4.34
CA LYS A 274 -20.55 0.47 -5.79
C LYS A 274 -20.97 1.73 -6.53
N ALA A 275 -21.95 2.44 -6.00
CA ALA A 275 -22.40 3.69 -6.59
C ALA A 275 -21.28 4.74 -6.64
N THR A 276 -20.47 4.80 -5.58
CA THR A 276 -19.31 5.68 -5.50
C THR A 276 -18.23 5.28 -6.50
N GLU A 277 -17.95 3.97 -6.63
CA GLU A 277 -17.03 3.43 -7.62
C GLU A 277 -17.45 3.77 -9.05
N GLU A 278 -18.73 3.58 -9.38
CA GLU A 278 -19.29 3.89 -10.70
C GLU A 278 -19.12 5.38 -11.06
N GLN A 279 -19.36 6.29 -10.11
CA GLN A 279 -19.18 7.73 -10.33
C GLN A 279 -17.72 8.11 -10.58
N VAL A 280 -16.78 7.52 -9.82
CA VAL A 280 -15.35 7.77 -10.00
C VAL A 280 -14.89 7.21 -11.34
N ASN A 281 -15.26 5.97 -11.65
CA ASN A 281 -14.85 5.30 -12.88
C ASN A 281 -15.45 5.95 -14.13
N ALA A 282 -16.66 6.54 -14.05
CA ALA A 282 -17.26 7.27 -15.17
C ALA A 282 -16.43 8.49 -15.64
N ARG A 283 -15.52 9.00 -14.80
CA ARG A 283 -14.61 10.10 -15.16
C ARG A 283 -13.45 9.65 -16.05
N PHE A 284 -13.15 8.35 -16.07
CA PHE A 284 -12.08 7.76 -16.86
C PHE A 284 -12.69 6.94 -18.00
N ARG A 285 -12.20 7.11 -19.23
CA ARG A 285 -12.58 6.24 -20.34
C ARG A 285 -11.90 4.89 -20.16
N THR A 286 -12.54 3.96 -19.44
CA THR A 286 -12.03 2.59 -19.29
C THR A 286 -12.86 1.62 -20.13
N VAL A 287 -12.17 0.77 -20.90
CA VAL A 287 -12.76 -0.38 -21.61
C VAL A 287 -13.38 -1.30 -20.57
N ARG A 288 -14.70 -1.45 -20.58
CA ARG A 288 -15.40 -2.45 -19.76
C ARG A 288 -14.98 -3.84 -20.25
N ILE A 289 -14.20 -4.57 -19.46
CA ILE A 289 -14.10 -6.03 -19.65
C ILE A 289 -15.41 -6.60 -19.09
N PRO A 290 -16.26 -7.23 -19.91
CA PRO A 290 -17.50 -7.82 -19.43
C PRO A 290 -17.16 -8.92 -18.42
N HIS A 291 -17.72 -8.84 -17.21
CA HIS A 291 -17.74 -9.97 -16.28
C HIS A 291 -18.81 -10.96 -16.72
N THR A 292 -18.53 -11.66 -17.82
CA THR A 292 -19.16 -12.93 -18.15
C THR A 292 -18.04 -13.88 -18.50
N LEU A 293 -17.58 -14.63 -17.50
CA LEU A 293 -17.02 -15.95 -17.73
C LEU A 293 -17.97 -16.96 -17.07
N PRO A 294 -18.16 -18.12 -17.73
CA PRO A 294 -19.29 -19.04 -17.55
C PRO A 294 -19.37 -19.69 -16.16
#